data_AF-A0A848T2P0-F1
#
_entry.id   AF-A0A848T2P0-F1
#
_cell.length_a   1.000
_cell.length_b   1.000
_cell.length_c   1.000
_cell.angle_alpha   90.00
_cell.angle_beta   90.00
_cell.angle_gamma   90.00
#
_symmetry.space_group_name_H-M   'P 1'
#
loop_
_entity.id
_entity.type
_entity.pdbx_description
1 polymer ?
#
loop_
_entity_poly.entity_id
_entity_poly.type
_entity_poly.pdbx_seq_one_letter_code
_entity_poly.pdbx_strand_id
1 'polypeptide(L)'
;MLKELGITFLYTVRDVTPIILLIAIFQILIIKRTIPNLKRIVFGVVLVIVGLTFFLMGLEQALFPVGELMAKQLSAPEFVSKHYSGSLSDWKAYYWVYIFAALIGFSTTIAEPALYAVAVKANEVSGGTIGILNLRIVVAIGVGLSLVVGTYRIVVGDSLATYIMVGYIIVVIQTIFVKKDLVALAYDSGGVTTSTVTVPIVAALGLGLASVIPGRNPALDGFGLIAFASVFPMITVLGYAQINDLVIYFRKLKKN
;
A
#
# COMPACT_ATOMS: atom_id res chain seq x y z
N MET A 1 -2.24 -16.02 24.33
CA MET A 1 -1.21 -14.96 24.41
C MET A 1 0.23 -15.47 24.38
N LEU A 2 0.84 -16.02 25.45
CA LEU A 2 2.26 -16.43 25.43
C LEU A 2 2.58 -17.57 24.44
N LYS A 3 1.67 -18.54 24.31
CA LYS A 3 1.80 -19.62 23.31
C LYS A 3 1.70 -19.09 21.88
N GLU A 4 0.74 -18.21 21.61
CA GLU A 4 0.58 -17.56 20.29
C GLU A 4 1.82 -16.74 19.94
N LEU A 5 2.33 -15.93 20.88
CA LEU A 5 3.55 -15.17 20.68
C LEU A 5 4.73 -16.08 20.30
N GLY A 6 4.89 -17.21 20.97
CA GLY A 6 5.95 -18.19 20.65
C GLY A 6 5.78 -18.82 19.27
N ILE A 7 4.55 -19.14 18.87
CA ILE A 7 4.24 -19.70 17.55
C ILE A 7 4.50 -18.65 16.46
N THR A 8 4.01 -17.42 16.62
CA THR A 8 4.22 -16.31 15.68
C THR A 8 5.69 -15.97 15.56
N PHE A 9 6.47 -16.05 16.66
CA PHE A 9 7.91 -15.87 16.63
C PHE A 9 8.59 -16.93 15.75
N LEU A 10 8.23 -18.22 15.91
CA LEU A 10 8.78 -19.30 15.09
C LEU A 10 8.42 -19.16 13.61
N TYR A 11 7.19 -18.74 13.29
CA TYR A 11 6.81 -18.43 11.92
C TYR A 11 7.61 -17.26 11.36
N THR A 12 7.78 -16.18 12.13
CA THR A 12 8.58 -15.02 11.72
C THR A 12 10.03 -15.41 11.45
N VAL A 13 10.63 -16.25 12.31
CA VAL A 13 11.97 -16.80 12.07
C VAL A 13 12.01 -17.59 10.76
N ARG A 14 11.06 -18.52 10.56
CA ARG A 14 10.97 -19.32 9.34
C ARG A 14 10.83 -18.45 8.09
N ASP A 15 10.00 -17.41 8.14
CA ASP A 15 9.66 -16.58 7.00
C ASP A 15 10.79 -15.59 6.64
N VAL A 16 11.57 -15.13 7.63
CA VAL A 16 12.74 -14.25 7.42
C VAL A 16 14.01 -15.05 7.04
N THR A 17 14.10 -16.32 7.43
CA THR A 17 15.27 -17.18 7.18
C THR A 17 15.70 -17.23 5.70
N PRO A 18 14.80 -17.39 4.70
CA PRO A 18 15.18 -17.38 3.28
C PRO A 18 15.89 -16.09 2.86
N ILE A 19 15.46 -14.94 3.40
CA ILE A 19 16.06 -13.63 3.09
C ILE A 19 17.47 -13.55 3.68
N ILE A 20 17.63 -13.95 4.94
CA ILE A 20 18.96 -14.00 5.61
C ILE A 20 19.90 -14.93 4.86
N LEU A 21 19.43 -16.12 4.49
CA LEU A 21 20.21 -17.10 3.72
C LEU A 21 20.61 -16.56 2.35
N LEU A 22 19.68 -15.95 1.63
CA LEU A 22 19.96 -15.33 0.33
C LEU A 22 21.06 -14.27 0.45
N ILE A 23 20.95 -13.37 1.42
CA ILE A 23 21.96 -12.33 1.66
C ILE A 23 23.31 -12.95 2.03
N ALA A 24 23.33 -13.96 2.92
CA ALA A 24 24.56 -14.64 3.32
C ALA A 24 25.23 -15.36 2.14
N ILE A 25 24.45 -16.04 1.29
CA ILE A 25 24.91 -16.69 0.07
C ILE A 25 25.54 -15.67 -0.88
N PHE A 26 24.85 -14.57 -1.16
CA PHE A 26 25.38 -13.52 -2.04
C PHE A 26 26.67 -12.91 -1.47
N GLN A 27 26.71 -12.64 -0.17
CA GLN A 27 27.86 -12.00 0.46
C GLN A 27 29.10 -12.92 0.48
N ILE A 28 28.91 -14.19 0.84
CA ILE A 28 30.02 -15.14 1.04
C ILE A 28 30.44 -15.81 -0.27
N LEU A 29 29.49 -16.25 -1.10
CA LEU A 29 29.79 -17.04 -2.30
C LEU A 29 29.97 -16.18 -3.56
N ILE A 30 29.15 -15.13 -3.74
CA ILE A 30 29.17 -14.31 -4.96
C ILE A 30 30.13 -13.13 -4.83
N ILE A 31 29.94 -12.29 -3.81
CA ILE A 31 30.75 -11.10 -3.53
C ILE A 31 32.12 -11.50 -2.95
N LYS A 32 32.20 -12.68 -2.33
CA LYS A 32 33.43 -13.25 -1.74
C LYS A 32 34.09 -12.33 -0.72
N ARG A 33 33.28 -11.64 0.09
CA ARG A 33 33.76 -10.78 1.19
C ARG A 33 33.30 -11.32 2.53
N THR A 34 34.16 -11.22 3.54
CA THR A 34 33.76 -11.48 4.93
C THR A 34 32.67 -10.48 5.35
N ILE A 35 31.75 -10.92 6.20
CA ILE A 35 30.66 -10.08 6.69
C ILE A 35 31.24 -9.08 7.71
N PRO A 36 31.32 -7.77 7.39
CA PRO A 36 31.80 -6.80 8.36
C PRO A 36 30.78 -6.66 9.50
N ASN A 37 31.27 -6.48 10.73
CA ASN A 37 30.41 -6.25 11.92
C ASN A 37 29.35 -7.34 12.17
N LEU A 38 29.70 -8.62 11.98
CA LEU A 38 28.77 -9.76 12.12
C LEU A 38 27.93 -9.70 13.41
N LYS A 39 28.54 -9.38 14.56
CA LYS A 39 27.82 -9.25 15.84
C LYS A 39 26.68 -8.23 15.79
N ARG A 40 26.93 -7.06 15.17
CA ARG A 40 25.95 -5.99 15.02
C ARG A 40 24.82 -6.40 14.07
N ILE A 41 25.14 -7.13 13.00
CA ILE A 41 24.15 -7.65 12.05
C ILE A 41 23.27 -8.69 12.72
N VAL A 42 23.85 -9.67 13.41
CA VAL A 42 23.09 -10.71 14.13
C VAL A 42 22.17 -10.07 15.18
N PHE A 43 22.67 -9.10 15.94
CA PHE A 43 21.84 -8.36 16.90
C PHE A 43 20.69 -7.61 16.22
N GLY A 44 20.97 -6.92 15.09
CA GLY A 44 19.94 -6.26 14.30
C GLY A 44 18.89 -7.22 13.76
N VAL A 45 19.30 -8.39 13.27
CA VAL A 45 18.39 -9.45 12.79
C VAL A 45 17.48 -9.94 13.92
N VAL A 46 18.03 -10.18 15.12
CA VAL A 46 17.22 -10.57 16.28
C VAL A 46 16.19 -9.49 16.61
N LEU A 47 16.60 -8.22 16.66
CA LEU A 47 15.67 -7.11 16.89
C LEU A 47 14.58 -7.00 15.82
N VAL A 48 14.92 -7.23 14.55
CA VAL A 48 13.96 -7.25 13.44
C VAL A 48 12.94 -8.38 13.62
N ILE A 49 13.39 -9.60 13.95
CA ILE A 49 12.48 -10.75 14.15
C ILE A 49 11.54 -10.48 15.34
N VAL A 50 12.07 -9.97 16.46
CA VAL A 50 11.26 -9.63 17.63
C VAL A 50 10.26 -8.52 17.29
N GLY A 51 10.71 -7.47 16.60
CA GLY A 51 9.86 -6.36 16.16
C GLY A 51 8.75 -6.82 15.22
N LEU A 52 9.08 -7.63 14.21
CA LEU A 52 8.11 -8.20 13.27
C LEU A 52 7.11 -9.13 13.98
N THR A 53 7.55 -9.91 14.97
CA THR A 53 6.66 -10.77 15.75
C THR A 53 5.61 -9.94 16.50
N PHE A 54 6.04 -8.92 17.25
CA PHE A 54 5.12 -8.04 17.98
C PHE A 54 4.21 -7.25 17.04
N PHE A 55 4.75 -6.82 15.92
CA PHE A 55 4.00 -6.15 14.88
C PHE A 55 2.87 -7.04 14.35
N LEU A 56 3.19 -8.25 13.85
CA LEU A 56 2.21 -9.22 13.34
C LEU A 56 1.14 -9.54 14.38
N MET A 57 1.54 -9.75 15.64
CA MET A 57 0.59 -9.98 16.73
C MET A 57 -0.33 -8.77 16.97
N GLY A 58 0.21 -7.55 16.91
CA GLY A 58 -0.58 -6.32 16.96
C GLY A 58 -1.54 -6.18 15.77
N LEU A 59 -1.16 -6.63 14.57
CA LEU A 59 -2.04 -6.64 13.41
C LEU A 59 -3.22 -7.59 13.60
N GLU A 60 -2.93 -8.82 14.00
CA GLU A 60 -3.94 -9.87 14.15
C GLU A 60 -4.93 -9.55 15.28
N GLN A 61 -4.47 -8.90 16.36
CA GLN A 61 -5.32 -8.60 17.51
C GLN A 61 -6.03 -7.25 17.43
N ALA A 62 -5.45 -6.25 16.77
CA ALA A 62 -6.03 -4.91 16.70
C ALA A 62 -6.59 -4.58 15.33
N LEU A 63 -5.81 -4.73 14.26
CA LEU A 63 -6.20 -4.22 12.95
C LEU A 63 -7.14 -5.16 12.19
N PHE A 64 -6.90 -6.47 12.22
CA PHE A 64 -7.77 -7.44 11.54
C PHE A 64 -9.20 -7.43 12.10
N PRO A 65 -9.41 -7.43 13.43
CA PRO A 65 -10.75 -7.33 14.00
C PRO A 65 -11.43 -6.00 13.69
N VAL A 66 -10.69 -4.89 13.62
CA VAL A 66 -11.24 -3.60 13.21
C VAL A 66 -11.72 -3.63 11.76
N GLY A 67 -10.94 -4.23 10.86
CA GLY A 67 -11.33 -4.41 9.46
C GLY A 67 -12.58 -5.28 9.31
N GLU A 68 -12.63 -6.41 10.03
CA GLU A 68 -13.78 -7.32 10.03
C GLU A 68 -15.04 -6.68 10.64
N LEU A 69 -14.91 -5.98 11.77
CA LEU A 69 -16.02 -5.27 12.41
C LEU A 69 -16.56 -4.16 11.51
N MET A 70 -15.68 -3.36 10.92
CA MET A 70 -16.08 -2.32 9.96
C MET A 70 -16.77 -2.92 8.75
N ALA A 71 -16.19 -3.97 8.15
CA ALA A 71 -16.80 -4.65 7.01
C ALA A 71 -18.19 -5.18 7.38
N LYS A 72 -18.31 -5.93 8.48
CA LYS A 72 -19.59 -6.48 8.97
C LYS A 72 -20.63 -5.40 9.24
N GLN A 73 -20.26 -4.28 9.86
CA GLN A 73 -21.19 -3.20 10.17
C GLN A 73 -21.63 -2.43 8.92
N LEU A 74 -20.70 -2.13 8.01
CA LEU A 74 -20.99 -1.36 6.80
C LEU A 74 -21.63 -2.21 5.69
N SER A 75 -21.46 -3.53 5.73
CA SER A 75 -22.09 -4.49 4.83
C SER A 75 -23.36 -5.14 5.41
N ALA A 76 -23.74 -4.81 6.65
CA ALA A 76 -24.91 -5.39 7.31
C ALA A 76 -26.19 -5.07 6.51
N PRO A 77 -27.04 -6.06 6.21
CA PRO A 77 -28.28 -5.83 5.46
C PRO A 77 -29.13 -4.72 6.05
N GLU A 78 -29.24 -4.63 7.37
CA GLU A 78 -30.03 -3.61 8.08
C GLU A 78 -29.44 -2.20 7.92
N PHE A 79 -28.11 -2.09 7.91
CA PHE A 79 -27.42 -0.81 7.70
C PHE A 79 -27.57 -0.37 6.25
N VAL A 80 -27.36 -1.30 5.32
CA VAL A 80 -27.44 -1.05 3.88
C VAL A 80 -28.87 -0.69 3.47
N SER A 81 -29.89 -1.44 3.91
CA SER A 81 -31.29 -1.17 3.56
C SER A 81 -31.80 0.17 4.07
N LYS A 82 -31.19 0.72 5.13
CA LYS A 82 -31.51 2.05 5.66
C LYS A 82 -30.99 3.19 4.78
N HIS A 83 -29.90 2.96 4.05
CA HIS A 83 -29.21 3.98 3.25
C HIS A 83 -29.28 3.72 1.73
N TYR A 84 -29.77 2.55 1.32
CA TYR A 84 -29.89 2.13 -0.06
C TYR A 84 -31.20 1.36 -0.29
N SER A 85 -32.02 1.85 -1.22
CA SER A 85 -33.34 1.27 -1.53
C SER A 85 -33.31 0.18 -2.63
N GLY A 86 -32.13 -0.15 -3.17
CA GLY A 86 -31.97 -1.16 -4.22
C GLY A 86 -31.65 -2.56 -3.67
N SER A 87 -31.25 -3.47 -4.57
CA SER A 87 -30.84 -4.83 -4.16
C SER A 87 -29.52 -4.82 -3.38
N LEU A 88 -29.40 -5.67 -2.37
CA LEU A 88 -28.16 -5.94 -1.63
C LEU A 88 -27.04 -6.54 -2.51
N SER A 89 -27.41 -7.05 -3.69
CA SER A 89 -26.46 -7.52 -4.70
C SER A 89 -25.88 -6.39 -5.56
N ASP A 90 -26.37 -5.15 -5.41
CA ASP A 90 -25.83 -4.00 -6.14
C ASP A 90 -24.55 -3.51 -5.46
N TRP A 91 -23.51 -3.32 -6.26
CA TRP A 91 -22.23 -2.78 -5.79
C TRP A 91 -22.36 -1.39 -5.18
N LYS A 92 -23.39 -0.62 -5.59
CA LYS A 92 -23.69 0.71 -5.01
C LYS A 92 -24.11 0.64 -3.56
N ALA A 93 -24.67 -0.49 -3.12
CA ALA A 93 -25.14 -0.69 -1.76
C ALA A 93 -23.99 -0.58 -0.73
N TYR A 94 -22.76 -0.85 -1.17
CA TYR A 94 -21.55 -0.87 -0.33
C TYR A 94 -20.77 0.46 -0.39
N TYR A 95 -21.37 1.57 -0.84
CA TYR A 95 -20.65 2.83 -1.01
C TYR A 95 -19.96 3.34 0.26
N TRP A 96 -20.51 3.06 1.44
CA TRP A 96 -19.88 3.40 2.72
C TRP A 96 -18.56 2.65 2.96
N VAL A 97 -18.46 1.40 2.48
CA VAL A 97 -17.20 0.65 2.51
C VAL A 97 -16.15 1.37 1.68
N TYR A 98 -16.52 1.85 0.48
CA TYR A 98 -15.59 2.56 -0.41
C TYR A 98 -15.13 3.88 0.20
N ILE A 99 -16.03 4.66 0.80
CA ILE A 99 -15.69 5.91 1.48
C ILE A 99 -14.75 5.65 2.65
N PHE A 100 -15.07 4.67 3.50
CA PHE A 100 -14.21 4.32 4.63
C PHE A 100 -12.82 3.87 4.17
N ALA A 101 -12.76 3.00 3.16
CA ALA A 101 -11.52 2.55 2.55
C ALA A 101 -10.70 3.73 2.02
N ALA A 102 -11.32 4.68 1.33
CA ALA A 102 -10.65 5.87 0.82
C ALA A 102 -10.03 6.72 1.96
N LEU A 103 -10.80 6.97 3.02
CA LEU A 103 -10.38 7.78 4.15
C LEU A 103 -9.25 7.13 4.94
N ILE A 104 -9.34 5.83 5.21
CA ILE A 104 -8.27 5.08 5.87
C ILE A 104 -7.02 5.07 5.01
N GLY A 105 -7.13 4.69 3.73
CA GLY A 105 -5.99 4.66 2.82
C GLY A 105 -5.28 6.01 2.71
N PHE A 106 -6.05 7.10 2.59
CA PHE A 106 -5.52 8.46 2.61
C PHE A 106 -4.81 8.76 3.94
N SER A 107 -5.47 8.51 5.07
CA SER A 107 -4.97 8.87 6.40
C SER A 107 -3.69 8.13 6.76
N THR A 108 -3.63 6.81 6.50
CA THR A 108 -2.45 5.99 6.80
C THR A 108 -1.28 6.36 5.91
N THR A 109 -1.54 6.69 4.65
CA THR A 109 -0.49 7.12 3.71
C THR A 109 0.09 8.48 4.10
N ILE A 110 -0.75 9.42 4.55
CA ILE A 110 -0.26 10.68 5.12
C ILE A 110 0.58 10.39 6.37
N ALA A 111 0.16 9.46 7.24
CA ALA A 111 0.89 9.12 8.46
C ALA A 111 2.21 8.36 8.20
N GLU A 112 2.44 7.83 7.00
CA GLU A 112 3.60 6.98 6.69
C GLU A 112 4.93 7.75 6.77
N PRO A 113 5.84 7.38 7.70
CA PRO A 113 7.13 8.04 7.86
C PRO A 113 8.06 7.86 6.65
N ALA A 114 8.00 6.70 6.00
CA ALA A 114 8.80 6.43 4.81
C ALA A 114 8.43 7.37 3.65
N LEU A 115 7.14 7.71 3.50
CA LEU A 115 6.68 8.69 2.50
C LEU A 115 7.16 10.09 2.83
N TYR A 116 7.16 10.46 4.11
CA TYR A 116 7.74 11.74 4.53
C TYR A 116 9.23 11.83 4.17
N ALA A 117 10.01 10.78 4.43
CA ALA A 117 11.44 10.75 4.11
C ALA A 117 11.70 10.90 2.59
N VAL A 118 10.94 10.17 1.75
CA VAL A 118 11.05 10.30 0.28
C VAL A 118 10.63 11.69 -0.19
N ALA A 119 9.59 12.27 0.40
CA ALA A 119 9.15 13.62 0.06
C ALA A 119 10.19 14.69 0.44
N VAL A 120 10.87 14.56 1.58
CA VAL A 120 12.00 15.43 1.96
C VAL A 120 13.13 15.29 0.95
N LYS A 121 13.53 14.06 0.61
CA LYS A 121 14.60 13.82 -0.37
C LYS A 121 14.26 14.37 -1.75
N ALA A 122 13.03 14.18 -2.21
CA ALA A 122 12.55 14.73 -3.47
C ALA A 122 12.55 16.26 -3.47
N ASN A 123 12.18 16.90 -2.37
CA ASN A 123 12.22 18.35 -2.22
C ASN A 123 13.66 18.89 -2.32
N GLU A 124 14.60 18.27 -1.60
CA GLU A 124 16.02 18.65 -1.63
C GLU A 124 16.63 18.53 -3.02
N VAL A 125 16.42 17.38 -3.68
CA VAL A 125 17.02 17.08 -4.99
C VAL A 125 16.37 17.90 -6.11
N SER A 126 15.10 18.26 -5.97
CA SER A 126 14.38 19.10 -6.95
C SER A 126 14.56 20.61 -6.75
N GLY A 127 15.38 21.04 -5.77
CA GLY A 127 15.58 22.46 -5.45
C GLY A 127 14.30 23.14 -4.96
N GLY A 128 13.42 22.40 -4.26
CA GLY A 128 12.16 22.91 -3.73
C GLY A 128 10.98 22.87 -4.70
N THR A 129 11.19 22.44 -5.96
CA THR A 129 10.13 22.37 -6.98
C THR A 129 9.02 21.39 -6.59
N ILE A 130 9.39 20.25 -5.98
CA ILE A 130 8.44 19.26 -5.46
C ILE A 130 8.21 19.55 -3.97
N GLY A 131 7.05 20.11 -3.63
CA GLY A 131 6.69 20.36 -2.24
C GLY A 131 6.49 19.07 -1.44
N ILE A 132 7.03 19.00 -0.22
CA ILE A 132 6.93 17.83 0.67
C ILE A 132 5.46 17.45 0.90
N LEU A 133 4.62 18.43 1.25
CA LEU A 133 3.20 18.20 1.50
C LEU A 133 2.44 17.83 0.21
N ASN A 134 2.78 18.46 -0.92
CA ASN A 134 2.14 18.20 -2.20
C ASN A 134 2.34 16.75 -2.63
N LEU A 135 3.57 16.24 -2.56
CA LEU A 135 3.86 14.85 -2.91
C LEU A 135 3.10 13.89 -1.99
N ARG A 136 3.09 14.16 -0.68
CA ARG A 136 2.36 13.34 0.29
C ARG A 136 0.86 13.28 0.00
N ILE A 137 0.24 14.43 -0.29
CA ILE A 137 -1.19 14.51 -0.63
C ILE A 137 -1.47 13.76 -1.94
N VAL A 138 -0.66 13.95 -2.98
CA VAL A 138 -0.82 13.25 -4.26
C VAL A 138 -0.79 11.74 -4.08
N VAL A 139 0.22 11.25 -3.35
CA VAL A 139 0.37 9.82 -3.07
C VAL A 139 -0.78 9.29 -2.21
N ALA A 140 -1.20 10.03 -1.18
CA ALA A 140 -2.32 9.65 -0.32
C ALA A 140 -3.67 9.61 -1.07
N ILE A 141 -3.89 10.54 -2.01
CA ILE A 141 -5.05 10.47 -2.92
C ILE A 141 -4.97 9.21 -3.79
N GLY A 142 -3.78 8.89 -4.31
CA GLY A 142 -3.54 7.65 -5.06
C GLY A 142 -3.92 6.42 -4.26
N VAL A 143 -3.45 6.29 -3.01
CA VAL A 143 -3.82 5.15 -2.15
C VAL A 143 -5.32 5.17 -1.82
N GLY A 144 -5.90 6.32 -1.48
CA GLY A 144 -7.34 6.41 -1.21
C GLY A 144 -8.19 5.90 -2.38
N LEU A 145 -7.87 6.34 -3.60
CA LEU A 145 -8.53 5.86 -4.83
C LEU A 145 -8.28 4.38 -5.09
N SER A 146 -7.07 3.89 -4.78
CA SER A 146 -6.72 2.49 -4.97
C SER A 146 -7.56 1.57 -4.08
N LEU A 147 -7.81 1.97 -2.84
CA LEU A 147 -8.63 1.20 -1.92
C LEU A 147 -10.11 1.25 -2.29
N VAL A 148 -10.60 2.35 -2.87
CA VAL A 148 -11.95 2.40 -3.47
C VAL A 148 -12.07 1.35 -4.58
N VAL A 149 -11.15 1.35 -5.54
CA VAL A 149 -11.19 0.41 -6.67
C VAL A 149 -11.00 -1.03 -6.20
N GLY A 150 -10.09 -1.27 -5.25
CA GLY A 150 -9.84 -2.60 -4.72
C GLY A 150 -11.01 -3.16 -3.91
N THR A 151 -11.65 -2.34 -3.06
CA THR A 151 -12.82 -2.77 -2.28
C THR A 151 -14.05 -2.97 -3.16
N TYR A 152 -14.26 -2.11 -4.17
CA TYR A 152 -15.24 -2.33 -5.23
C TYR A 152 -15.03 -3.69 -5.92
N ARG A 153 -13.78 -3.98 -6.31
CA ARG A 153 -13.40 -5.25 -6.95
C ARG A 153 -13.69 -6.46 -6.05
N ILE A 154 -13.50 -6.36 -4.74
CA ILE A 154 -13.87 -7.43 -3.79
C ILE A 154 -15.38 -7.61 -3.74
N VAL A 155 -16.16 -6.52 -3.71
CA VAL A 155 -17.63 -6.59 -3.65
C VAL A 155 -18.22 -7.20 -4.92
N VAL A 156 -17.78 -6.76 -6.10
CA VAL A 156 -18.27 -7.27 -7.40
C VAL A 156 -17.70 -8.65 -7.74
N GLY A 157 -16.50 -8.94 -7.24
CA GLY A 157 -15.87 -10.23 -7.42
C GLY A 157 -15.11 -10.41 -8.74
N ASP A 158 -14.68 -9.32 -9.35
CA ASP A 158 -13.90 -9.34 -10.60
C ASP A 158 -12.49 -9.93 -10.40
N SER A 159 -11.81 -10.25 -11.50
CA SER A 159 -10.42 -10.73 -11.49
C SER A 159 -9.42 -9.63 -11.10
N LEU A 160 -8.59 -9.88 -10.08
CA LEU A 160 -7.48 -8.97 -9.70
C LEU A 160 -6.56 -8.67 -10.88
N ALA A 161 -6.23 -9.70 -11.67
CA ALA A 161 -5.25 -9.61 -12.74
C ALA A 161 -5.64 -8.56 -13.79
N THR A 162 -6.93 -8.44 -14.11
CA THR A 162 -7.44 -7.46 -15.08
C THR A 162 -7.16 -6.03 -14.62
N TYR A 163 -7.46 -5.72 -13.36
CA TYR A 163 -7.28 -4.37 -12.82
C TYR A 163 -5.80 -3.99 -12.71
N ILE A 164 -4.96 -4.93 -12.26
CA ILE A 164 -3.52 -4.71 -12.16
C ILE A 164 -2.91 -4.53 -13.54
N MET A 165 -3.31 -5.33 -14.53
CA MET A 165 -2.86 -5.18 -15.91
C MET A 165 -3.23 -3.81 -16.49
N VAL A 166 -4.48 -3.38 -16.34
CA VAL A 166 -4.93 -2.05 -16.79
C VAL A 166 -4.14 -0.95 -16.08
N GLY A 167 -3.96 -1.05 -14.76
CA GLY A 167 -3.20 -0.09 -13.97
C GLY A 167 -1.75 0.04 -14.47
N TYR A 168 -1.07 -1.07 -14.73
CA TYR A 168 0.29 -1.03 -15.26
C TYR A 168 0.37 -0.53 -16.70
N ILE A 169 -0.62 -0.82 -17.55
CA ILE A 169 -0.70 -0.22 -18.89
C ILE A 169 -0.74 1.30 -18.77
N ILE A 170 -1.55 1.84 -17.86
CA ILE A 170 -1.62 3.29 -17.59
C ILE A 170 -0.25 3.82 -17.13
N VAL A 171 0.40 3.14 -16.17
CA VAL A 171 1.74 3.53 -15.67
C VAL A 171 2.77 3.56 -16.80
N VAL A 172 2.80 2.52 -17.66
CA VAL A 172 3.74 2.44 -18.79
C VAL A 172 3.50 3.56 -19.78
N ILE A 173 2.24 3.82 -20.13
CA ILE A 173 1.87 4.93 -21.03
C ILE A 173 2.32 6.26 -20.42
N GLN A 174 2.01 6.54 -19.16
CA GLN A 174 2.39 7.78 -18.50
C GLN A 174 3.91 7.97 -18.41
N THR A 175 4.65 6.87 -18.18
CA THR A 175 6.11 6.88 -18.07
C THR A 175 6.79 7.40 -19.33
N ILE A 176 6.23 7.15 -20.51
CA ILE A 176 6.78 7.61 -21.80
C ILE A 176 6.77 9.16 -21.89
N PHE A 177 5.86 9.82 -21.18
CA PHE A 177 5.65 11.27 -21.26
C PHE A 177 6.27 12.08 -20.11
N VAL A 178 7.02 11.44 -19.20
CA VAL A 178 7.55 12.09 -17.98
C VAL A 178 9.08 12.02 -17.93
N LYS A 179 9.72 13.06 -17.39
CA LYS A 179 11.18 13.11 -17.19
C LYS A 179 11.64 12.00 -16.24
N LYS A 180 12.82 11.42 -16.52
CA LYS A 180 13.37 10.25 -15.82
C LYS A 180 13.40 10.41 -14.29
N ASP A 181 13.76 11.58 -13.77
CA ASP A 181 13.85 11.80 -12.33
C ASP A 181 12.47 11.73 -11.64
N LEU A 182 11.42 12.20 -12.32
CA LEU A 182 10.04 12.13 -11.82
C LEU A 182 9.44 10.73 -11.99
N VAL A 183 9.87 9.99 -13.02
CA VAL A 183 9.54 8.57 -13.17
C VAL A 183 10.12 7.79 -11.99
N ALA A 184 11.41 7.96 -11.68
CA ALA A 184 12.03 7.28 -10.54
C ALA A 184 11.27 7.56 -9.23
N LEU A 185 10.92 8.84 -8.99
CA LEU A 185 10.13 9.23 -7.83
C LEU A 185 8.75 8.55 -7.77
N ALA A 186 8.06 8.40 -8.90
CA ALA A 186 6.75 7.75 -8.96
C ALA A 186 6.83 6.26 -8.60
N TYR A 187 7.84 5.56 -9.11
CA TYR A 187 8.06 4.14 -8.82
C TYR A 187 8.49 3.92 -7.36
N ASP A 188 9.35 4.79 -6.83
CA ASP A 188 9.72 4.77 -5.41
C ASP A 188 8.50 5.03 -4.52
N SER A 189 7.63 5.97 -4.90
CA SER A 189 6.39 6.26 -4.16
C SER A 189 5.45 5.06 -4.08
N GLY A 190 5.37 4.26 -5.16
CA GLY A 190 4.63 3.00 -5.16
C GLY A 190 5.22 1.93 -4.24
N GLY A 191 6.54 1.87 -4.07
CA GLY A 191 7.19 0.97 -3.11
C GLY A 191 7.10 1.45 -1.65
N VAL A 192 7.05 2.77 -1.45
CA VAL A 192 6.96 3.37 -0.12
C VAL A 192 5.58 3.21 0.50
N THR A 193 4.52 3.19 -0.31
CA THR A 193 3.15 2.94 0.16
C THR A 193 2.94 1.48 0.57
N THR A 194 3.85 0.58 0.20
CA THR A 194 3.90 -0.79 0.74
C THR A 194 4.77 -0.91 2.00
N SER A 195 4.88 0.15 2.81
CA SER A 195 5.71 0.17 4.02
C SER A 195 4.89 0.02 5.31
N THR A 196 5.47 0.47 6.42
CA THR A 196 5.21 -0.01 7.78
C THR A 196 3.83 0.28 8.34
N VAL A 197 3.22 1.42 7.98
CA VAL A 197 1.92 1.82 8.53
C VAL A 197 0.78 1.41 7.59
N THR A 198 0.96 1.57 6.28
CA THR A 198 -0.12 1.43 5.30
C THR A 198 -0.47 -0.03 4.99
N VAL A 199 0.52 -0.89 4.72
CA VAL A 199 0.27 -2.29 4.30
C VAL A 199 -0.57 -3.06 5.29
N PRO A 200 -0.28 -3.04 6.60
CA PRO A 200 -1.02 -3.87 7.53
C PRO A 200 -2.49 -3.51 7.62
N ILE A 201 -2.79 -2.22 7.55
CA ILE A 201 -4.15 -1.70 7.61
C ILE A 201 -4.89 -2.05 6.31
N VAL A 202 -4.23 -1.91 5.16
CA VAL A 202 -4.78 -2.32 3.86
C VAL A 202 -5.05 -3.83 3.81
N ALA A 203 -4.11 -4.64 4.31
CA ALA A 203 -4.25 -6.09 4.40
C ALA A 203 -5.40 -6.48 5.34
N ALA A 204 -5.48 -5.84 6.51
CA ALA A 204 -6.55 -6.04 7.48
C ALA A 204 -7.93 -5.73 6.89
N LEU A 205 -8.05 -4.57 6.24
CA LEU A 205 -9.27 -4.13 5.56
C LEU A 205 -9.67 -5.14 4.47
N GLY A 206 -8.71 -5.58 3.67
CA GLY A 206 -8.96 -6.52 2.58
C GLY A 206 -9.38 -7.90 3.05
N LEU A 207 -8.65 -8.46 4.01
CA LEU A 207 -8.95 -9.76 4.62
C LEU A 207 -10.31 -9.72 5.32
N GLY A 208 -10.58 -8.66 6.10
CA GLY A 208 -11.85 -8.48 6.81
C GLY A 208 -13.04 -8.26 5.89
N LEU A 209 -12.88 -7.54 4.77
CA LEU A 209 -13.94 -7.39 3.79
C LEU A 209 -14.20 -8.71 3.03
N ALA A 210 -13.14 -9.39 2.61
CA ALA A 210 -13.26 -10.65 1.88
C ALA A 210 -13.75 -11.81 2.76
N SER A 211 -13.66 -11.73 4.10
CA SER A 211 -14.22 -12.74 5.00
C SER A 211 -15.73 -12.61 5.19
N VAL A 212 -16.29 -11.40 5.02
CA VAL A 212 -17.73 -11.14 5.21
C VAL A 212 -18.55 -11.17 3.92
N ILE A 213 -17.92 -10.88 2.77
CA ILE A 213 -18.62 -10.91 1.48
C ILE A 213 -18.73 -12.37 0.98
N PRO A 214 -19.95 -12.89 0.73
CA PRO A 214 -20.13 -14.26 0.28
C PRO A 214 -19.39 -14.59 -1.03
N GLY A 215 -18.82 -15.79 -1.09
CA GLY A 215 -18.12 -16.29 -2.27
C GLY A 215 -16.74 -15.67 -2.54
N ARG A 216 -16.18 -14.92 -1.58
CA ARG A 216 -14.82 -14.39 -1.65
C ARG A 216 -13.81 -15.27 -0.93
N ASN A 217 -12.57 -15.24 -1.41
CA ASN A 217 -11.45 -15.91 -0.77
C ASN A 217 -10.55 -14.85 -0.12
N PRO A 218 -10.44 -14.80 1.23
CA PRO A 218 -9.62 -13.80 1.91
C PRO A 218 -8.17 -13.72 1.44
N ALA A 219 -7.55 -14.87 1.12
CA ALA A 219 -6.16 -14.92 0.67
C ALA A 219 -5.98 -14.34 -0.74
N LEU A 220 -6.88 -14.64 -1.67
CA LEU A 220 -6.79 -14.17 -3.07
C LEU A 220 -7.38 -12.77 -3.26
N ASP A 221 -8.53 -12.50 -2.65
CA ASP A 221 -9.28 -11.27 -2.82
C ASP A 221 -8.80 -10.17 -1.88
N GLY A 222 -8.59 -10.51 -0.60
CA GLY A 222 -8.20 -9.56 0.43
C GLY A 222 -6.76 -9.06 0.30
N PHE A 223 -5.79 -9.97 0.11
CA PHE A 223 -4.38 -9.60 -0.01
C PHE A 223 -4.08 -8.78 -1.28
N GLY A 224 -4.90 -8.96 -2.33
CA GLY A 224 -4.79 -8.23 -3.59
C GLY A 224 -4.90 -6.70 -3.47
N LEU A 225 -5.50 -6.18 -2.39
CA LEU A 225 -5.55 -4.73 -2.10
C LEU A 225 -4.17 -4.09 -1.96
N ILE A 226 -3.15 -4.85 -1.53
CA ILE A 226 -1.78 -4.35 -1.42
C ILE A 226 -1.22 -3.99 -2.80
N ALA A 227 -1.55 -4.78 -3.83
CA ALA A 227 -1.11 -4.51 -5.20
C ALA A 227 -1.70 -3.18 -5.71
N PHE A 228 -2.98 -2.91 -5.42
CA PHE A 228 -3.61 -1.62 -5.74
C PHE A 228 -2.93 -0.46 -5.02
N ALA A 229 -2.62 -0.64 -3.73
CA ALA A 229 -1.92 0.36 -2.91
C ALA A 229 -0.56 0.76 -3.50
N SER A 230 0.09 -0.06 -4.33
CA SER A 230 1.34 0.28 -5.00
C SER A 230 1.13 0.95 -6.37
N VAL A 231 0.22 0.44 -7.20
CA VAL A 231 0.07 0.88 -8.60
C VAL A 231 -0.51 2.29 -8.71
N PHE A 232 -1.52 2.62 -7.91
CA PHE A 232 -2.20 3.92 -8.02
C PHE A 232 -1.35 5.12 -7.58
N PRO A 233 -0.51 5.03 -6.52
CA PRO A 233 0.51 6.04 -6.25
C PRO A 233 1.40 6.34 -7.45
N MET A 234 1.83 5.32 -8.20
CA MET A 234 2.61 5.55 -9.43
C MET A 234 1.79 6.38 -10.43
N ILE A 235 0.54 5.99 -10.67
CA ILE A 235 -0.36 6.70 -11.60
C ILE A 235 -0.56 8.16 -11.19
N THR A 236 -0.82 8.41 -9.91
CA THR A 236 -1.08 9.76 -9.40
C THR A 236 0.16 10.64 -9.36
N VAL A 237 1.34 10.10 -9.03
CA VAL A 237 2.60 10.86 -9.05
C VAL A 237 3.03 11.17 -10.49
N LEU A 238 2.90 10.22 -11.42
CA LEU A 238 3.13 10.48 -12.84
C LEU A 238 2.14 11.51 -13.39
N GLY A 239 0.86 11.40 -13.04
CA GLY A 239 -0.15 12.39 -13.41
C GLY A 239 0.17 13.79 -12.86
N TYR A 240 0.59 13.88 -11.60
CA TYR A 240 1.06 15.13 -11.00
C TYR A 240 2.26 15.72 -11.74
N ALA A 241 3.24 14.89 -12.12
CA ALA A 241 4.40 15.31 -12.90
C ALA A 241 3.99 15.88 -14.27
N GLN A 242 3.09 15.19 -14.99
CA GLN A 242 2.57 15.64 -16.29
C GLN A 242 1.84 16.99 -16.18
N ILE A 243 0.99 17.15 -15.17
CA ILE A 243 0.26 18.41 -14.93
C ILE A 243 1.25 19.54 -14.62
N ASN A 244 2.28 19.29 -13.82
CA ASN A 244 3.26 20.31 -13.48
C ASN A 244 4.05 20.77 -14.72
N ASP A 245 4.49 19.82 -15.57
CA ASP A 245 5.18 20.15 -16.82
C ASP A 245 4.27 20.97 -17.77
N LEU A 246 2.97 20.63 -17.88
CA LEU A 246 1.99 21.40 -18.65
C LEU A 246 1.79 22.83 -18.11
N VAL A 247 1.66 22.98 -16.79
CA VAL A 247 1.50 24.31 -16.16
C VAL A 247 2.72 25.18 -16.41
N ILE A 248 3.93 24.62 -16.33
CA ILE A 248 5.18 25.33 -16.63
C ILE A 248 5.20 25.76 -18.10
N TYR A 249 4.78 24.89 -19.02
CA TYR A 249 4.69 25.19 -20.45
C TYR A 249 3.73 26.37 -20.73
N PHE A 250 2.50 26.33 -20.20
CA PHE A 250 1.53 27.42 -20.40
C PHE A 250 1.95 28.74 -19.75
N ARG A 251 2.63 28.71 -18.60
CA ARG A 251 3.18 29.92 -17.97
C ARG A 251 4.28 30.59 -18.81
N LYS A 252 5.07 29.81 -19.54
CA LYS A 252 6.06 30.36 -20.50
C LYS A 252 5.38 31.02 -21.69
N LEU A 253 4.33 30.40 -22.24
CA LEU A 253 3.57 30.97 -23.35
C LEU A 253 2.89 32.30 -23.00
N LYS A 254 2.39 32.46 -21.77
CA LYS A 254 1.76 33.71 -21.33
C LYS A 254 2.75 34.85 -21.03
N LYS A 255 4.05 34.56 -20.95
CA LYS A 255 5.11 35.54 -20.70
C LYS A 255 5.77 36.07 -21.99
N ASN A 256 5.50 35.43 -23.13
CA ASN A 256 5.92 35.87 -24.46
C ASN A 256 4.73 36.54 -25.18
#